data_AF-A0A9E4AYM1-F1
#
_entry.id   AF-A0A9E4AYM1-F1
#
_cell.length_a   1.000
_cell.length_b   1.000
_cell.length_c   1.000
_cell.angle_alpha   90.00
_cell.angle_beta   90.00
_cell.angle_gamma   90.00
#
_symmetry.space_group_name_H-M   'P 1'
#
loop_
_entity.id
_entity.type
_entity.pdbx_description
1 polymer ?
#
loop_
_entity_poly.entity_id
_entity_poly.type
_entity_poly.pdbx_seq_one_letter_code
_entity_poly.pdbx_strand_id
1 'polypeptide(L)'
;MRSIENQQTHVNPQPEHKGENTQFQRATILDPVYEEPYIAHLEKESVGWHGWMPQFPEVECTAKTKKELLNTLAIRLREALQAREDAWDKQLEADIEAGKLEHLREDARRAKKAGKLIDL
;
A
#
# COMPACT_ATOMS: atom_id res chain seq x y z
N MET A 1 7.73 47.75 -44.75
CA MET A 1 7.26 47.16 -46.03
C MET A 1 8.22 46.04 -46.43
N ARG A 2 7.66 44.87 -46.80
CA ARG A 2 8.28 43.65 -47.38
C ARG A 2 9.14 42.83 -46.38
N SER A 3 8.75 41.64 -45.90
CA SER A 3 8.55 40.32 -46.57
C SER A 3 9.87 39.85 -47.21
N ILE A 4 10.42 38.63 -47.09
CA ILE A 4 9.98 37.21 -46.96
C ILE A 4 11.25 36.46 -46.40
N GLU A 5 11.30 35.31 -45.72
CA GLU A 5 11.21 33.91 -46.23
C GLU A 5 12.00 33.03 -45.23
N ASN A 6 11.37 32.28 -44.33
CA ASN A 6 10.87 30.91 -44.47
C ASN A 6 11.88 29.90 -45.05
N GLN A 7 12.45 29.06 -44.20
CA GLN A 7 12.85 27.70 -44.57
C GLN A 7 12.40 26.74 -43.47
N GLN A 8 11.19 26.19 -43.66
CA GLN A 8 10.73 24.97 -43.03
C GLN A 8 11.32 23.79 -43.81
N THR A 9 12.22 23.04 -43.19
CA THR A 9 12.54 21.68 -43.65
C THR A 9 11.46 20.73 -43.17
N HIS A 10 10.62 20.35 -44.12
CA HIS A 10 9.64 19.27 -44.05
C HIS A 10 10.39 17.93 -43.99
N VAL A 11 10.15 17.13 -42.96
CA VAL A 11 10.36 15.68 -43.03
C VAL A 11 9.15 15.02 -42.36
N ASN A 12 8.45 14.19 -43.12
CA ASN A 12 7.25 13.44 -42.75
C ASN A 12 7.41 12.03 -43.38
N PRO A 13 6.74 10.95 -42.93
CA PRO A 13 6.59 10.42 -41.57
C PRO A 13 6.88 8.88 -41.45
N GLN A 14 6.87 8.43 -40.18
CA GLN A 14 6.48 7.09 -39.67
C GLN A 14 7.49 5.91 -39.73
N PRO A 15 7.35 4.87 -38.85
CA PRO A 15 6.26 4.61 -37.88
C PRO A 15 6.70 4.26 -36.43
N GLU A 16 5.70 4.17 -35.56
CA GLU A 16 5.56 3.27 -34.41
C GLU A 16 6.56 3.27 -33.24
N HIS A 17 6.15 3.91 -32.14
CA HIS A 17 5.92 3.19 -30.88
C HIS A 17 4.71 3.81 -30.17
N LYS A 18 3.59 3.07 -30.10
CA LYS A 18 2.54 3.34 -29.11
C LYS A 18 3.17 3.14 -27.74
N GLY A 19 3.60 4.21 -27.09
CA GLY A 19 3.77 4.18 -25.65
C GLY A 19 2.40 3.89 -25.03
N GLU A 20 2.21 2.68 -24.52
CA GLU A 20 1.10 2.37 -23.64
C GLU A 20 1.15 3.37 -22.49
N ASN A 21 0.26 4.37 -22.54
CA ASN A 21 0.03 5.27 -21.42
C ASN A 21 -0.70 4.48 -20.34
N THR A 22 0.05 3.63 -19.63
CA THR A 22 -0.41 2.98 -18.42
C THR A 22 -0.70 4.05 -17.40
N GLN A 23 -1.98 4.38 -17.24
CA GLN A 23 -2.42 5.43 -16.33
C GLN A 23 -2.40 4.91 -14.90
N PHE A 24 -1.23 5.02 -14.26
CA PHE A 24 -1.04 4.71 -12.85
C PHE A 24 -1.74 5.74 -11.97
N GLN A 25 -2.53 5.27 -11.00
CA GLN A 25 -3.31 6.11 -10.08
C GLN A 25 -3.11 5.63 -8.64
N ARG A 26 -3.19 6.58 -7.70
CA ARG A 26 -3.27 6.28 -6.28
C ARG A 26 -4.67 6.59 -5.76
N ALA A 27 -5.16 5.74 -4.88
CA ALA A 27 -6.42 5.96 -4.18
C ALA A 27 -6.22 5.70 -2.68
N THR A 28 -6.89 6.51 -1.87
CA THR A 28 -6.99 6.27 -0.44
C THR A 28 -8.19 5.37 -0.17
N ILE A 29 -7.96 4.30 0.57
CA ILE A 29 -8.99 3.41 1.10
C ILE A 29 -8.96 3.55 2.61
N LEU A 30 -10.11 3.78 3.22
CA LEU A 30 -10.23 3.83 4.68
C LEU A 30 -10.55 2.43 5.18
N ASP A 31 -9.87 1.99 6.23
CA ASP A 31 -10.32 0.84 6.99
C ASP A 31 -11.66 1.16 7.67
N PRO A 32 -12.72 0.35 7.49
CA PRO A 32 -14.03 0.63 8.08
C PRO A 32 -14.07 0.55 9.62
N VAL A 33 -13.05 0.00 10.28
CA VAL A 33 -13.03 -0.17 11.75
C VAL A 33 -12.27 0.95 12.44
N TYR A 34 -11.05 1.23 12.01
CA TYR A 34 -10.17 2.23 12.63
C TYR A 34 -10.13 3.56 11.86
N GLU A 35 -10.82 3.67 10.73
CA GLU A 35 -10.83 4.84 9.84
C GLU A 35 -9.43 5.27 9.37
N GLU A 36 -8.46 4.35 9.45
CA GLU A 36 -7.08 4.63 9.07
C GLU A 36 -6.94 4.69 7.54
N PRO A 37 -6.19 5.67 7.00
CA PRO A 37 -6.01 5.81 5.57
C PRO A 37 -4.90 4.91 5.03
N TYR A 38 -5.27 4.05 4.08
CA TYR A 38 -4.36 3.18 3.35
C TYR A 38 -4.22 3.59 1.88
N ILE A 39 -3.03 3.42 1.32
CA ILE A 39 -2.74 3.77 -0.07
C ILE A 39 -2.84 2.52 -0.94
N ALA A 40 -3.79 2.52 -1.86
CA ALA A 40 -3.88 1.57 -2.96
C ALA A 40 -3.27 2.16 -4.23
N HIS A 41 -2.52 1.33 -4.95
CA HIS A 41 -2.07 1.56 -6.30
C HIS A 41 -3.07 0.97 -7.26
N LEU A 42 -3.45 1.72 -8.28
CA LEU A 42 -4.40 1.33 -9.30
C LEU A 42 -3.79 1.51 -10.67
N GLU A 43 -4.06 0.56 -11.55
CA GLU A 43 -3.60 0.55 -12.91
C GLU A 43 -4.80 0.27 -13.83
N LYS A 44 -4.98 1.11 -14.84
CA LYS A 44 -6.01 0.88 -15.85
C LYS A 44 -5.46 -0.03 -16.93
N GLU A 45 -6.09 -1.18 -17.09
CA GLU A 45 -5.76 -2.17 -18.11
C GLU A 45 -6.73 -2.07 -19.31
N SER A 46 -6.45 -2.83 -20.37
CA SER A 46 -7.29 -2.86 -21.58
C SER A 46 -8.70 -3.42 -21.34
N VAL A 47 -8.87 -4.31 -20.36
CA VAL A 47 -10.15 -5.01 -20.07
C VAL A 47 -10.69 -4.67 -18.67
N GLY A 48 -10.07 -3.73 -17.95
CA GLY A 48 -10.52 -3.37 -16.61
C GLY A 48 -9.51 -2.56 -15.83
N TRP A 49 -9.47 -2.82 -14.53
CA TRP A 49 -8.56 -2.21 -13.58
C TRP A 49 -7.89 -3.28 -12.75
N HIS A 50 -6.61 -3.09 -12.48
CA HIS A 50 -5.86 -3.81 -11.48
C HIS A 50 -5.56 -2.89 -10.31
N GLY A 51 -5.54 -3.43 -9.10
CA GLY A 51 -5.17 -2.66 -7.92
C GLY A 51 -4.55 -3.52 -6.84
N TRP A 52 -3.61 -2.93 -6.11
CA TRP A 52 -2.86 -3.58 -5.05
C TRP A 52 -2.43 -2.58 -3.97
N MET A 53 -2.09 -3.07 -2.79
CA MET A 53 -1.55 -2.25 -1.70
C MET A 53 -0.09 -2.64 -1.41
N PRO A 54 0.91 -1.76 -1.64
CA PRO A 54 2.32 -2.10 -1.38
C PRO A 54 2.62 -2.54 0.06
N GLN A 55 1.83 -2.07 1.02
CA GLN A 55 1.96 -2.38 2.45
C GLN A 55 1.36 -3.75 2.83
N PHE A 56 0.47 -4.26 1.97
CA PHE A 56 -0.26 -5.52 2.13
C PHE A 56 -0.24 -6.21 0.77
N PRO A 57 0.87 -6.84 0.37
CA PRO A 57 0.98 -7.50 -0.93
C PRO A 57 -0.08 -8.60 -1.13
N GLU A 58 -0.64 -9.15 -0.06
CA GLU A 58 -1.79 -10.06 -0.08
C GLU A 58 -3.11 -9.38 -0.51
N VAL A 59 -3.19 -8.05 -0.46
CA VAL A 59 -4.35 -7.23 -0.85
C VAL A 59 -4.16 -6.74 -2.28
N GLU A 60 -4.51 -7.61 -3.22
CA GLU A 60 -4.56 -7.32 -4.65
C GLU A 60 -5.86 -7.88 -5.28
N CYS A 61 -6.36 -7.20 -6.32
CA CYS A 61 -7.45 -7.70 -7.14
C CYS A 61 -7.55 -7.00 -8.51
N THR A 62 -8.40 -7.55 -9.37
CA THR A 62 -8.77 -6.96 -10.66
C THR A 62 -10.28 -6.83 -10.76
N ALA A 63 -10.79 -5.74 -11.33
CA ALA A 63 -12.23 -5.56 -11.56
C ALA A 63 -12.51 -4.79 -12.85
N LYS A 64 -13.73 -4.94 -13.38
CA LYS A 64 -14.14 -4.26 -14.63
C LYS A 64 -14.27 -2.75 -14.44
N THR A 65 -14.74 -2.33 -13.27
CA THR A 65 -14.91 -0.92 -12.94
C THR A 65 -14.03 -0.50 -11.77
N LYS A 66 -13.60 0.77 -11.75
CA LYS A 66 -12.84 1.35 -10.63
C LYS A 66 -13.60 1.27 -9.30
N LYS A 67 -14.93 1.42 -9.32
CA LYS A 67 -15.76 1.36 -8.12
C LYS A 67 -15.78 -0.05 -7.52
N GLU A 68 -15.98 -1.07 -8.35
CA GLU A 68 -15.90 -2.46 -7.90
C GLU A 68 -14.52 -2.79 -7.36
N LEU A 69 -13.46 -2.36 -8.04
CA LEU A 69 -12.09 -2.55 -7.60
C LEU A 69 -11.85 -2.00 -6.19
N LEU A 70 -12.20 -0.72 -5.97
CA LEU A 70 -12.03 -0.07 -4.67
C LEU A 70 -12.83 -0.76 -3.56
N ASN A 71 -14.04 -1.20 -3.86
CA ASN A 71 -14.87 -1.93 -2.90
C ASN A 71 -14.24 -3.29 -2.54
N THR A 72 -13.78 -4.04 -3.54
CA THR A 72 -13.11 -5.33 -3.31
C THR A 72 -11.79 -5.15 -2.57
N LEU A 73 -11.01 -4.11 -2.89
CA LEU A 73 -9.77 -3.79 -2.16
C LEU A 73 -10.05 -3.46 -0.70
N ALA A 74 -11.11 -2.70 -0.39
CA ALA A 74 -11.48 -2.39 0.99
C ALA A 74 -11.85 -3.64 1.79
N ILE A 75 -12.62 -4.56 1.19
CA ILE A 75 -12.97 -5.84 1.82
C ILE A 75 -11.72 -6.67 2.09
N ARG A 76 -10.85 -6.83 1.09
CA ARG A 76 -9.60 -7.61 1.24
C ARG A 76 -8.64 -6.99 2.24
N LEU A 77 -8.55 -5.65 2.28
CA LEU A 77 -7.79 -4.94 3.32
C LEU A 77 -8.31 -5.31 4.71
N ARG A 78 -9.63 -5.30 4.92
CA ARG A 78 -10.19 -5.66 6.23
C ARG A 78 -9.89 -7.10 6.60
N GLU A 79 -10.00 -8.03 5.65
CA GLU A 79 -9.66 -9.45 5.88
C GLU A 79 -8.18 -9.61 6.27
N ALA A 80 -7.28 -8.91 5.58
CA ALA A 80 -5.85 -8.94 5.87
C ALA A 80 -5.52 -8.33 7.24
N LEU A 81 -6.16 -7.21 7.60
CA LEU A 81 -6.01 -6.58 8.92
C LEU A 81 -6.53 -7.50 10.03
N GLN A 82 -7.72 -8.07 9.88
CA GLN A 82 -8.29 -9.03 10.83
C GLN A 82 -7.38 -10.25 11.02
N ALA A 83 -6.84 -10.81 9.94
CA ALA A 83 -5.93 -11.95 10.04
C ALA A 83 -4.64 -11.60 10.79
N ARG A 84 -4.14 -10.36 10.67
CA ARG A 84 -3.01 -9.87 11.45
C ARG A 84 -3.43 -9.69 12.90
N GLU A 85 -4.54 -9.01 13.19
CA GLU A 85 -5.10 -8.85 14.55
C GLU A 85 -5.20 -10.20 15.27
N ASP A 86 -5.83 -11.20 14.65
CA ASP A 86 -6.00 -12.55 15.21
C ASP A 86 -4.66 -13.25 15.47
N ALA A 87 -3.66 -13.03 14.60
CA ALA A 87 -2.32 -13.60 14.78
C ALA A 87 -1.58 -12.92 15.94
N TRP A 88 -1.74 -11.61 16.09
CA TRP A 88 -1.18 -10.84 17.20
C TRP A 88 -1.80 -11.27 18.53
N ASP A 89 -3.12 -11.46 18.60
CA ASP A 89 -3.80 -11.93 19.80
C ASP A 89 -3.31 -13.31 20.24
N LYS A 90 -3.20 -14.26 19.30
CA LYS A 90 -2.66 -15.61 19.58
C LYS A 90 -1.22 -15.57 20.05
N GLN A 91 -0.40 -14.72 19.42
CA GLN A 91 1.00 -14.58 19.82
C GLN A 91 1.12 -13.97 21.22
N LEU A 92 0.28 -13.00 21.54
CA LEU A 92 0.22 -12.37 22.86
C LEU A 92 -0.18 -13.38 23.94
N GLU A 93 -1.22 -14.18 23.69
CA GLU A 93 -1.65 -15.23 24.62
C GLU A 93 -0.54 -16.27 24.86
N ALA A 94 0.12 -16.72 23.78
CA ALA A 94 1.27 -17.62 23.90
C ALA A 94 2.44 -17.01 24.69
N ASP A 95 2.70 -15.70 24.53
CA ASP A 95 3.75 -15.00 25.26
C ASP A 95 3.43 -14.80 26.75
N ILE A 96 2.14 -14.64 27.07
CA ILE A 96 1.64 -14.64 28.45
C ILE A 96 1.83 -16.02 29.08
N GLU A 97 1.40 -17.09 28.42
CA GLU A 97 1.56 -18.46 28.90
C GLU A 97 3.02 -18.85 29.07
N ALA A 98 3.88 -18.41 28.14
CA ALA A 98 5.32 -18.61 28.22
C ALA A 98 6.02 -17.78 29.32
N GLY A 99 5.28 -16.92 30.03
CA GLY A 99 5.82 -16.06 31.09
C GLY A 99 6.78 -14.99 30.58
N LYS A 100 6.82 -14.72 29.27
CA LYS A 100 7.74 -13.74 28.66
C LYS A 100 7.49 -12.34 29.21
N LEU A 101 6.23 -12.00 29.52
CA LEU A 101 5.90 -10.70 30.11
C LEU A 101 6.51 -10.52 31.52
N GLU A 102 6.59 -11.57 32.33
CA GLU A 102 7.25 -11.49 33.64
C GLU A 102 8.77 -11.39 33.48
N HIS A 103 9.35 -12.07 32.48
CA HIS A 103 10.76 -11.92 32.13
C HIS A 103 11.07 -10.48 31.68
N LEU A 104 10.23 -9.88 30.83
CA LEU A 104 10.36 -8.48 30.43
C LEU A 104 10.32 -7.53 31.64
N ARG A 105 9.45 -7.79 32.62
CA ARG A 105 9.38 -7.02 33.87
C ARG A 105 10.64 -7.16 34.71
N GLU A 106 11.17 -8.38 34.86
CA GLU A 106 12.42 -8.61 35.58
C GLU A 106 13.62 -7.94 34.91
N ASP A 107 13.71 -8.05 33.58
CA ASP A 107 14.77 -7.44 32.79
C ASP A 107 14.70 -5.91 32.86
N ALA A 108 13.51 -5.33 32.76
CA ALA A 108 13.31 -3.90 32.97
C ALA A 108 13.75 -3.46 34.38
N ARG A 109 13.42 -4.25 35.41
CA ARG A 109 13.87 -3.99 36.80
C ARG A 109 15.39 -4.10 36.93
N ARG A 110 16.05 -5.06 36.25
CA ARG A 110 17.51 -5.21 36.22
C ARG A 110 18.18 -4.05 35.49
N ALA A 111 17.66 -3.65 34.33
CA ALA A 111 18.14 -2.50 33.56
C ALA A 111 18.04 -1.20 34.37
N LYS A 112 16.92 -0.98 35.06
CA LYS A 112 16.74 0.15 35.98
C LYS A 112 17.78 0.14 37.11
N LYS A 113 18.00 -1.02 37.74
CA LYS A 113 19.03 -1.17 38.79
C LYS A 113 20.45 -0.94 38.26
N ALA A 114 20.72 -1.30 37.02
CA ALA A 114 22.01 -1.09 36.35
C ALA A 114 22.21 0.34 35.83
N GLY A 115 21.25 1.25 36.05
CA GLY A 115 21.30 2.63 35.56
C GLY A 115 21.23 2.76 34.04
N LYS A 116 20.79 1.71 33.34
CA LYS A 116 20.75 1.62 31.87
C LYS A 116 19.41 2.05 31.26
N LEU A 117 18.49 2.61 32.05
CA LEU A 117 17.26 3.17 31.49
C LEU A 117 17.63 4.46 30.77
N ILE A 118 17.69 4.40 29.44
CA ILE A 118 17.74 5.58 28.59
C ILE A 118 16.28 5.98 28.39
N ASP A 119 15.92 7.20 28.78
CA ASP A 119 14.62 7.78 28.38
C ASP A 119 14.56 7.75 26.85
N LEU A 120 13.50 7.14 26.31
CA LEU A 120 13.19 7.13 24.88
C LEU A 120 12.62 8.48 24.45
#